data_AF-A0AAV3F878-F1
#
_entry.id   AF-A0AAV3F878-F1
#
_cell.length_a   1.000
_cell.length_b   1.000
_cell.length_c   1.000
_cell.angle_alpha   90.00
_cell.angle_beta   90.00
_cell.angle_gamma   90.00
#
_symmetry.space_group_name_H-M   'P 1'
#
loop_
_entity.id
_entity.type
_entity.pdbx_description
1 polymer ?
#
loop_
_entity_poly.entity_id
_entity_poly.type
_entity_poly.pdbx_seq_one_letter_code
_entity_poly.pdbx_strand_id
1 'polypeptide(L)'
;MRPITTVLLSFKLYVTCVVTLLGGVLTSMGQEILEDYSNFLALEKVELSSGEIRLYKTIKEVDSTVKGAEYINKHRLFWDYLVVNFSEPLEKNTFASNKEITLSQDGFLSMMVSDTIFSPLVEKYSSQVIKKNSKKDTISMDEVLNVAVKFFSIENITPKGEYTARICVGLNSIKNTEAIRMPFVEAFAFNAIMKNLRNEQYDVYNYFVDSIKGIYKLNLGIDKEERLLRAQGALFIQMLQSDKLKELLEDEYDLNKEVLPFVLSS
;
A
#
# COMPACT_ATOMS: atom_id res chain seq x y z
N MET A 1 -21.58 -4.29 -62.45
CA MET A 1 -20.19 -3.81 -62.22
C MET A 1 -20.26 -2.62 -61.27
N ARG A 2 -19.67 -2.79 -60.08
CA ARG A 2 -19.36 -1.84 -58.99
C ARG A 2 -20.39 -0.75 -58.61
N PRO A 3 -21.01 -0.85 -57.42
CA PRO A 3 -21.35 0.33 -56.65
C PRO A 3 -20.11 0.82 -55.90
N ILE A 4 -19.77 2.10 -56.05
CA ILE A 4 -18.78 2.79 -55.22
C ILE A 4 -19.53 3.41 -54.04
N THR A 5 -19.03 3.06 -52.87
CA THR A 5 -19.45 3.43 -51.52
C THR A 5 -19.36 4.95 -51.33
N THR A 6 -20.50 5.61 -51.05
CA THR A 6 -20.50 6.97 -50.51
C THR A 6 -20.58 6.88 -49.00
N VAL A 7 -19.49 7.27 -48.35
CA VAL A 7 -19.33 7.37 -46.90
C VAL A 7 -20.17 8.55 -46.39
N LEU A 8 -21.14 8.28 -45.51
CA LEU A 8 -21.79 9.31 -44.71
C LEU A 8 -20.84 9.71 -43.57
N LEU A 9 -20.19 10.87 -43.71
CA LEU A 9 -19.57 11.59 -42.60
C LEU A 9 -20.66 12.44 -41.92
N SER A 10 -21.20 11.97 -40.80
CA SER A 10 -22.02 12.81 -39.92
C SER A 10 -21.11 13.57 -38.96
N PHE A 11 -21.00 14.88 -39.19
CA PHE A 11 -20.44 15.85 -38.26
C PHE A 11 -21.28 15.85 -36.97
N LYS A 12 -20.73 15.38 -35.85
CA LYS A 12 -21.22 15.75 -34.52
C LYS A 12 -20.40 16.93 -34.01
N LEU A 13 -21.13 18.01 -33.75
CA LEU A 13 -20.71 19.26 -33.16
C LEU A 13 -20.02 18.96 -31.80
N TYR A 14 -18.72 19.23 -31.68
CA TYR A 14 -18.07 19.31 -30.38
C TYR A 14 -18.52 20.62 -29.73
N VAL A 15 -19.38 20.53 -28.73
CA VAL A 15 -19.61 21.64 -27.81
C VAL A 15 -18.36 21.73 -26.94
N THR A 16 -17.48 22.65 -27.29
CA THR A 16 -16.36 23.06 -26.45
C THR A 16 -16.96 23.71 -25.20
N CYS A 17 -17.03 22.95 -24.10
CA CYS A 17 -17.18 23.55 -22.78
C CYS A 17 -15.90 24.33 -22.49
N VAL A 18 -15.94 25.62 -22.77
CA VAL A 18 -15.02 26.59 -22.20
C VAL A 18 -15.33 26.63 -20.70
N VAL A 19 -14.67 25.76 -19.94
CA VAL A 19 -14.55 25.94 -18.50
C VAL A 19 -13.63 27.13 -18.33
N THR A 20 -14.21 28.27 -17.96
CA THR A 20 -13.48 29.44 -17.49
C THR A 20 -12.65 29.05 -16.28
N LEU A 21 -11.36 28.82 -16.52
CA LEU A 21 -10.29 28.88 -15.54
C LEU A 21 -10.32 30.28 -14.91
N LEU A 22 -10.96 30.40 -13.75
CA LEU A 22 -10.86 31.55 -12.88
C LEU A 22 -10.54 31.08 -11.47
N GLY A 23 -9.31 31.39 -11.04
CA GLY A 23 -8.94 31.50 -9.64
C GLY A 23 -8.02 30.41 -9.13
N GLY A 24 -6.70 30.63 -9.25
CA GLY A 24 -5.73 29.96 -8.40
C GLY A 24 -4.52 29.31 -9.06
N VAL A 25 -3.94 29.86 -10.13
CA VAL A 25 -2.50 29.60 -10.37
C VAL A 25 -1.72 30.47 -9.37
N LEU A 26 -1.71 30.02 -8.11
CA LEU A 26 -0.60 30.34 -7.23
C LEU A 26 0.56 29.48 -7.71
N THR A 27 1.54 30.14 -8.29
CA THR A 27 2.86 29.59 -8.60
C THR A 27 3.39 28.82 -7.38
N SER A 28 3.36 27.48 -7.44
CA SER A 28 3.88 26.54 -6.42
C SER A 28 5.41 26.51 -6.34
N MET A 29 6.08 27.62 -6.68
CA MET A 29 7.52 27.76 -6.50
C MET A 29 7.81 27.94 -4.99
N GLY A 30 7.79 26.84 -4.24
CA GLY A 30 8.21 26.82 -2.84
C GLY A 30 7.54 25.81 -1.94
N GLN A 31 6.34 25.32 -2.28
CA GLN A 31 5.59 24.42 -1.39
C GLN A 31 6.13 22.99 -1.49
N GLU A 32 6.42 22.38 -0.33
CA GLU A 32 6.90 21.00 -0.24
C GLU A 32 5.75 20.04 -0.55
N ILE A 33 5.99 18.96 -1.30
CA ILE A 33 4.94 18.01 -1.76
C ILE A 33 3.94 17.58 -0.68
N LEU A 34 4.41 17.45 0.56
CA LEU A 34 3.60 16.99 1.71
C LEU A 34 2.74 18.09 2.35
N GLU A 35 2.90 19.35 1.97
CA GLU A 35 2.12 20.48 2.49
C GLU A 35 0.78 20.65 1.76
N ASP A 36 0.60 19.99 0.61
CA ASP A 36 -0.68 19.92 -0.08
C ASP A 36 -0.99 18.47 -0.51
N TYR A 37 -1.93 17.89 0.22
CA TYR A 37 -2.38 16.51 0.03
C TYR A 37 -3.03 16.28 -1.32
N SER A 38 -3.56 17.33 -1.97
CA SER A 38 -4.14 17.23 -3.30
C SER A 38 -3.13 16.79 -4.36
N ASN A 39 -1.83 16.95 -4.11
CA ASN A 39 -0.79 16.54 -5.04
C ASN A 39 -0.65 15.02 -5.15
N PHE A 40 -0.86 14.28 -4.06
CA PHE A 40 -0.54 12.85 -4.00
C PHE A 40 -1.67 11.96 -3.50
N LEU A 41 -2.69 12.49 -2.82
CA LEU A 41 -3.85 11.71 -2.39
C LEU A 41 -4.99 11.77 -3.41
N ALA A 42 -5.66 10.63 -3.57
CA ALA A 42 -6.86 10.51 -4.38
C ALA A 42 -7.91 9.61 -3.72
N LEU A 43 -9.17 9.92 -4.01
CA LEU A 43 -10.33 9.11 -3.70
C LEU A 43 -10.79 8.43 -5.00
N GLU A 44 -10.53 7.14 -5.11
CA GLU A 44 -10.87 6.36 -6.30
C GLU A 44 -12.24 5.72 -6.15
N LYS A 45 -13.06 5.81 -7.20
CA LYS A 45 -14.36 5.17 -7.29
C LYS A 45 -14.24 3.90 -8.12
N VAL A 46 -14.49 2.75 -7.51
CA VAL A 46 -14.43 1.44 -8.17
C VAL A 46 -15.82 0.82 -8.21
N GLU A 47 -16.26 0.43 -9.39
CA GLU A 47 -17.48 -0.36 -9.59
C GLU A 47 -17.13 -1.85 -9.61
N LEU A 48 -17.69 -2.60 -8.66
CA LEU A 48 -17.52 -4.03 -8.56
C LEU A 48 -18.39 -4.76 -9.58
N SER A 49 -18.06 -6.01 -9.89
CA SER A 49 -18.86 -6.85 -10.80
C SER A 49 -20.31 -7.08 -10.34
N SER A 50 -20.61 -6.82 -9.07
CA SER A 50 -21.96 -6.83 -8.50
C SER A 50 -22.77 -5.57 -8.82
N GLY A 51 -22.17 -4.55 -9.44
CA GLY A 51 -22.73 -3.19 -9.58
C GLY A 51 -22.58 -2.33 -8.32
N GLU A 52 -22.00 -2.87 -7.24
CA GLU A 52 -21.69 -2.11 -6.03
C GLU A 52 -20.55 -1.13 -6.32
N ILE A 53 -20.73 0.14 -5.96
CA ILE A 53 -19.67 1.12 -6.05
C ILE A 53 -18.99 1.28 -4.68
N ARG A 54 -17.66 1.28 -4.67
CA ARG A 54 -16.83 1.53 -3.48
C ARG A 54 -15.88 2.69 -3.70
N LEU A 55 -15.57 3.40 -2.62
CA LEU A 55 -14.50 4.38 -2.59
C LEU A 55 -13.25 3.81 -1.93
N TYR A 56 -12.10 4.10 -2.53
CA TYR A 56 -10.78 3.70 -2.06
C TYR A 56 -9.89 4.92 -1.89
N LYS A 57 -9.20 4.98 -0.75
CA LYS A 57 -8.10 5.92 -0.57
C LYS A 57 -6.91 5.38 -1.33
N THR A 58 -6.21 6.22 -2.08
CA THR A 58 -5.04 5.80 -2.85
C THR A 58 -4.04 6.94 -2.98
N ILE A 59 -2.83 6.59 -3.41
CA ILE A 59 -1.77 7.53 -3.77
C ILE A 59 -1.67 7.60 -5.29
N LYS A 60 -1.84 8.80 -5.84
CA LYS A 60 -1.64 9.05 -7.27
C LYS A 60 -0.19 9.43 -7.56
N GLU A 61 0.20 9.23 -8.82
CA GLU A 61 1.46 9.75 -9.32
C GLU A 61 1.48 11.28 -9.27
N VAL A 62 2.58 11.83 -8.77
CA VAL A 62 2.82 13.27 -8.65
C VAL A 62 3.55 13.75 -9.90
N ASP A 63 3.18 14.91 -10.42
CA ASP A 63 3.94 15.57 -11.49
C ASP A 63 5.39 15.79 -11.04
N SER A 64 6.36 15.29 -11.83
CA SER A 64 7.80 15.38 -11.54
C SER A 64 8.34 16.81 -11.39
N THR A 65 7.61 17.82 -11.86
CA THR A 65 7.95 19.24 -11.68
C THR A 65 7.65 19.75 -10.27
N VAL A 66 6.81 19.05 -9.50
CA VAL A 66 6.53 19.40 -8.09
C VAL A 66 7.73 19.04 -7.22
N LYS A 67 8.18 20.00 -6.41
CA LYS A 67 9.33 19.81 -5.51
C LYS A 67 9.05 18.68 -4.51
N GLY A 68 9.86 17.62 -4.55
CA GLY A 68 9.73 16.45 -3.68
C GLY A 68 8.88 15.33 -4.27
N ALA A 69 8.43 15.41 -5.52
CA ALA A 69 7.66 14.35 -6.18
C ALA A 69 8.33 12.96 -6.09
N GLU A 70 9.67 12.91 -6.05
CA GLU A 70 10.44 11.67 -5.90
C GLU A 70 10.18 10.93 -4.58
N TYR A 71 9.85 11.64 -3.49
CA TYR A 71 9.52 11.02 -2.20
C TYR A 71 8.24 10.20 -2.26
N ILE A 72 7.30 10.59 -3.12
CA ILE A 72 6.05 9.86 -3.36
C ILE A 72 6.25 8.82 -4.46
N ASN A 73 6.70 9.25 -5.64
CA ASN A 73 6.66 8.42 -6.86
C ASN A 73 7.57 7.18 -6.77
N LYS A 74 8.73 7.27 -6.12
CA LYS A 74 9.62 6.11 -5.95
C LYS A 74 9.08 5.07 -4.96
N HIS A 75 8.17 5.48 -4.07
CA HIS A 75 7.68 4.68 -2.96
C HIS A 75 6.16 4.71 -2.87
N ARG A 76 5.46 4.66 -4.01
CA ARG A 76 4.00 4.79 -4.03
C ARG A 76 3.30 3.74 -3.16
N LEU A 77 3.77 2.49 -3.15
CA LEU A 77 3.20 1.42 -2.31
C LEU A 77 3.48 1.63 -0.81
N PHE A 78 4.58 2.29 -0.44
CA PHE A 78 4.83 2.69 0.95
C PHE A 78 3.76 3.67 1.43
N TRP A 79 3.50 4.72 0.63
CA TRP A 79 2.48 5.72 0.96
C TRP A 79 1.07 5.15 0.91
N ASP A 80 0.80 4.27 -0.06
CA ASP A 80 -0.48 3.56 -0.19
C ASP A 80 -0.75 2.72 1.06
N TYR A 81 0.27 2.01 1.55
CA TYR A 81 0.16 1.26 2.80
C TYR A 81 -0.17 2.17 3.99
N LEU A 82 0.51 3.32 4.12
CA LEU A 82 0.26 4.27 5.20
C LEU A 82 -1.17 4.83 5.14
N VAL A 83 -1.63 5.29 3.97
CA VAL A 83 -2.99 5.85 3.87
C VAL A 83 -4.05 4.78 4.11
N VAL A 84 -3.87 3.55 3.62
CA VAL A 84 -4.87 2.49 3.78
C VAL A 84 -4.93 1.96 5.22
N ASN A 85 -3.79 1.87 5.91
CA ASN A 85 -3.70 1.19 7.21
C ASN A 85 -3.58 2.12 8.42
N PHE A 86 -3.20 3.37 8.20
CA PHE A 86 -2.96 4.39 9.23
C PHE A 86 -3.68 5.70 8.90
N SER A 87 -4.95 5.58 8.53
CA SER A 87 -5.89 6.69 8.48
C SER A 87 -7.24 6.23 9.05
N GLU A 88 -8.08 7.17 9.44
CA GLU A 88 -9.43 6.89 9.92
C GLU A 88 -10.26 6.24 8.80
N PRO A 89 -11.03 5.16 9.07
CA PRO A 89 -11.79 4.50 8.01
C PRO A 89 -12.78 5.45 7.36
N LEU A 90 -13.01 5.31 6.05
CA LEU A 90 -14.16 5.96 5.41
C LEU A 90 -15.44 5.39 6.06
N GLU A 91 -16.36 6.25 6.50
CA GLU A 91 -17.58 5.82 7.19
C GLU A 91 -18.42 4.85 6.34
N LYS A 92 -19.25 4.02 6.99
CA LYS A 92 -20.12 3.03 6.30
C LYS A 92 -21.07 3.66 5.26
N ASN A 93 -21.41 4.94 5.40
CA ASN A 93 -22.29 5.67 4.48
C ASN A 93 -21.65 5.93 3.10
N THR A 94 -20.37 5.58 2.93
CA THR A 94 -19.63 5.70 1.67
C THR A 94 -19.82 4.48 0.74
N PHE A 95 -20.52 3.43 1.20
CA PHE A 95 -20.75 2.18 0.48
C PHE A 95 -22.25 1.92 0.33
N ALA A 96 -22.87 2.55 -0.67
CA ALA A 96 -24.30 2.41 -0.91
C ALA A 96 -24.55 1.45 -2.08
N SER A 97 -25.26 0.37 -1.80
CA SER A 97 -25.70 -0.58 -2.82
C SER A 97 -26.78 -0.02 -3.74
N ASN A 98 -27.33 1.19 -3.50
CA ASN A 98 -28.35 1.79 -4.36
C ASN A 98 -28.53 3.35 -4.33
N LYS A 99 -27.80 4.20 -3.60
CA LYS A 99 -28.01 5.68 -3.62
C LYS A 99 -26.77 6.51 -3.28
N GLU A 100 -26.46 7.48 -4.15
CA GLU A 100 -25.42 8.53 -4.08
C GLU A 100 -24.30 8.38 -3.03
N ILE A 101 -23.10 8.11 -3.52
CA ILE A 101 -21.88 8.38 -2.77
C ILE A 101 -21.71 9.90 -2.69
N THR A 102 -21.71 10.44 -1.47
CA THR A 102 -21.67 11.89 -1.22
C THR A 102 -20.27 12.43 -0.93
N LEU A 103 -19.28 11.57 -0.69
CA LEU A 103 -17.92 12.01 -0.39
C LEU A 103 -17.21 12.47 -1.68
N SER A 104 -16.98 13.78 -1.78
CA SER A 104 -16.18 14.38 -2.86
C SER A 104 -14.69 14.26 -2.59
N GLN A 105 -13.87 14.49 -3.62
CA GLN A 105 -12.41 14.57 -3.48
C GLN A 105 -12.01 15.65 -2.47
N ASP A 106 -12.59 16.85 -2.54
CA ASP A 106 -12.27 17.96 -1.62
C ASP A 106 -12.68 17.65 -0.17
N GLY A 107 -13.83 16.98 0.00
CA GLY A 107 -14.28 16.49 1.30
C GLY A 107 -13.31 15.46 1.88
N PHE A 108 -12.85 14.51 1.06
CA PHE A 108 -11.83 13.54 1.44
C PHE A 108 -10.48 14.20 1.79
N LEU A 109 -9.99 15.14 0.99
CA LEU A 109 -8.74 15.85 1.29
C LEU A 109 -8.85 16.62 2.61
N SER A 110 -9.98 17.29 2.85
CA SER A 110 -10.25 17.98 4.11
C SER A 110 -10.22 17.01 5.29
N MET A 111 -10.85 15.84 5.17
CA MET A 111 -10.80 14.79 6.19
C MET A 111 -9.37 14.33 6.46
N MET A 112 -8.57 14.07 5.41
CA MET A 112 -7.20 13.60 5.53
C MET A 112 -6.28 14.61 6.20
N VAL A 113 -6.46 15.91 5.94
CA VAL A 113 -5.69 16.98 6.62
C VAL A 113 -5.97 17.00 8.12
N SER A 114 -7.22 16.75 8.52
CA SER A 114 -7.63 16.66 9.92
C SER A 114 -7.48 15.27 10.56
N ASP A 115 -7.00 14.27 9.81
CA ASP A 115 -6.93 12.88 10.26
C ASP A 115 -5.94 12.75 11.42
N THR A 116 -6.42 12.24 12.55
CA THR A 116 -5.63 12.19 13.79
C THR A 116 -4.56 11.10 13.80
N ILE A 117 -4.53 10.24 12.77
CA ILE A 117 -3.58 9.13 12.61
C ILE A 117 -2.62 9.42 11.47
N PHE A 118 -3.14 9.73 10.28
CA PHE A 118 -2.34 9.90 9.06
C PHE A 118 -1.57 11.21 9.05
N SER A 119 -2.23 12.32 9.42
CA SER A 119 -1.61 13.65 9.34
C SER A 119 -0.34 13.76 10.21
N PRO A 120 -0.33 13.29 11.47
CA PRO A 120 0.89 13.21 12.27
C PRO A 120 2.00 12.33 11.68
N LEU A 121 1.65 11.28 10.94
CA LEU A 121 2.66 10.45 10.25
C LEU A 121 3.31 11.18 9.09
N VAL A 122 2.54 11.95 8.32
CA VAL A 122 3.08 12.79 7.24
C VAL A 122 4.00 13.87 7.81
N GLU A 123 3.58 14.54 8.90
CA GLU A 123 4.41 15.52 9.61
C GLU A 123 5.71 14.91 10.13
N LYS A 124 5.63 13.73 10.77
CA LYS A 124 6.80 13.00 11.25
C LYS A 124 7.75 12.67 10.09
N TYR A 125 7.23 12.14 8.98
CA TYR A 125 8.03 11.85 7.79
C TYR A 125 8.71 13.11 7.24
N SER A 126 7.97 14.21 7.05
CA SER A 126 8.53 15.49 6.57
C SER A 126 9.66 15.96 7.49
N SER A 127 9.47 15.93 8.81
CA SER A 127 10.48 16.36 9.79
C SER A 127 11.77 15.51 9.74
N GLN A 128 11.65 14.20 9.54
CA GLN A 128 12.77 13.25 9.59
C GLN A 128 13.50 13.10 8.25
N VAL A 129 12.78 13.22 7.13
CA VAL A 129 13.31 12.90 5.79
C VAL A 129 13.56 14.15 4.95
N ILE A 130 12.59 15.06 4.89
CA ILE A 130 12.64 16.19 3.96
C ILE A 130 13.27 17.41 4.63
N LYS A 131 12.71 17.86 5.76
CA LYS A 131 13.19 19.01 6.55
C LYS A 131 14.42 18.66 7.37
N LYS A 132 14.64 17.37 7.67
CA LYS A 132 15.79 16.83 8.42
C LYS A 132 16.05 17.56 9.74
N ASN A 133 14.99 18.02 10.40
CA ASN A 133 15.04 18.75 11.67
C ASN A 133 14.65 17.86 12.87
N SER A 134 14.32 16.60 12.61
CA SER A 134 14.10 15.55 13.62
C SER A 134 14.98 14.34 13.35
N LYS A 135 15.38 13.62 14.40
CA LYS A 135 16.17 12.39 14.27
C LYS A 135 15.29 11.26 13.75
N LYS A 136 15.81 10.49 12.78
CA LYS A 136 15.21 9.23 12.33
C LYS A 136 15.16 8.20 13.47
N ASP A 137 14.13 7.35 13.46
CA ASP A 137 14.05 6.24 14.41
C ASP A 137 15.21 5.26 14.15
N THR A 138 15.71 4.57 15.18
CA THR A 138 16.74 3.53 15.03
C THR A 138 16.10 2.18 15.25
N ILE A 139 16.17 1.30 14.25
CA ILE A 139 15.48 0.01 14.21
C ILE A 139 16.49 -1.07 13.83
N SER A 140 16.43 -2.25 14.42
CA SER A 140 17.26 -3.39 14.02
C SER A 140 16.69 -4.12 12.80
N MET A 141 17.55 -4.80 12.02
CA MET A 141 17.08 -5.65 10.93
C MET A 141 16.17 -6.78 11.45
N ASP A 142 16.40 -7.27 12.68
CA ASP A 142 15.54 -8.26 13.31
C ASP A 142 14.12 -7.71 13.56
N GLU A 143 13.96 -6.45 13.94
CA GLU A 143 12.64 -5.80 14.06
C GLU A 143 11.96 -5.64 12.70
N VAL A 144 12.71 -5.27 11.66
CA VAL A 144 12.21 -5.18 10.27
C VAL A 144 11.73 -6.56 9.79
N LEU A 145 12.53 -7.60 9.96
CA LEU A 145 12.19 -8.97 9.62
C LEU A 145 10.98 -9.46 10.40
N ASN A 146 10.97 -9.21 11.72
CA ASN A 146 9.84 -9.54 12.57
C ASN A 146 8.56 -8.93 11.99
N VAL A 147 8.54 -7.65 11.59
CA VAL A 147 7.39 -7.04 10.91
C VAL A 147 7.07 -7.71 9.57
N ALA A 148 8.09 -7.91 8.73
CA ALA A 148 7.94 -8.42 7.36
C ALA A 148 7.27 -9.81 7.32
N VAL A 149 7.59 -10.70 8.26
CA VAL A 149 7.04 -12.08 8.23
C VAL A 149 5.52 -12.11 8.40
N LYS A 150 4.90 -11.07 8.97
CA LYS A 150 3.44 -11.00 9.18
C LYS A 150 2.63 -10.65 7.94
N PHE A 151 3.30 -10.31 6.84
CA PHE A 151 2.65 -10.20 5.54
C PHE A 151 2.37 -11.56 4.91
N PHE A 152 2.98 -12.65 5.41
CA PHE A 152 2.77 -14.01 4.91
C PHE A 152 1.73 -14.74 5.77
N SER A 153 0.59 -15.10 5.19
CA SER A 153 -0.55 -15.64 5.92
C SER A 153 -1.01 -16.99 5.37
N ILE A 154 -1.33 -17.93 6.25
CA ILE A 154 -2.14 -19.11 5.96
C ILE A 154 -3.57 -18.77 6.37
N GLU A 155 -4.46 -18.60 5.39
CA GLU A 155 -5.82 -18.09 5.61
C GLU A 155 -6.79 -19.17 6.08
N ASN A 156 -6.64 -20.40 5.56
CA ASN A 156 -7.59 -21.47 5.80
C ASN A 156 -6.97 -22.84 5.49
N ILE A 157 -7.71 -23.89 5.88
CA ILE A 157 -7.46 -25.28 5.48
C ILE A 157 -8.68 -25.74 4.67
N THR A 158 -8.47 -26.20 3.44
CA THR A 158 -9.53 -26.72 2.56
C THR A 158 -10.16 -27.98 3.17
N PRO A 159 -11.35 -28.40 2.71
CA PRO A 159 -11.94 -29.68 3.13
C PRO A 159 -11.04 -30.91 2.85
N LYS A 160 -10.07 -30.78 1.93
CA LYS A 160 -9.08 -31.81 1.62
C LYS A 160 -7.86 -31.79 2.54
N GLY A 161 -7.78 -30.82 3.47
CA GLY A 161 -6.66 -30.67 4.39
C GLY A 161 -5.49 -29.85 3.87
N GLU A 162 -5.67 -29.11 2.76
CA GLU A 162 -4.64 -28.28 2.14
C GLU A 162 -4.68 -26.85 2.70
N TYR A 163 -3.52 -26.24 2.92
CA TYR A 163 -3.39 -24.84 3.30
C TYR A 163 -3.70 -23.92 2.12
N THR A 164 -4.57 -22.94 2.32
CA THR A 164 -4.69 -21.77 1.44
C THR A 164 -3.94 -20.61 2.07
N ALA A 165 -3.14 -19.89 1.29
CA ALA A 165 -2.23 -18.89 1.82
C ALA A 165 -2.18 -17.64 0.92
N ARG A 166 -1.81 -16.50 1.51
CA ARG A 166 -1.77 -15.19 0.85
C ARG A 166 -0.62 -14.35 1.37
N ILE A 167 -0.05 -13.53 0.49
CA ILE A 167 0.79 -12.39 0.85
C ILE A 167 -0.14 -11.18 0.94
N CYS A 168 -0.42 -10.73 2.17
CA CYS A 168 -1.57 -9.88 2.46
C CYS A 168 -1.33 -8.39 2.18
N VAL A 169 -2.34 -7.75 1.58
CA VAL A 169 -2.55 -6.30 1.57
C VAL A 169 -3.75 -6.04 2.51
N GLY A 170 -3.52 -5.67 3.77
CA GLY A 170 -4.58 -5.26 4.71
C GLY A 170 -5.22 -6.34 5.62
N LEU A 171 -5.17 -7.64 5.27
CA LEU A 171 -5.48 -8.77 6.17
C LEU A 171 -4.19 -9.39 6.74
N ASN A 172 -3.21 -8.57 7.07
CA ASN A 172 -1.94 -9.06 7.63
C ASN A 172 -2.11 -9.39 9.12
N SER A 173 -1.26 -10.29 9.63
CA SER A 173 -1.32 -10.71 11.03
C SER A 173 -0.78 -9.67 11.99
N ILE A 174 -0.31 -8.52 11.50
CA ILE A 174 0.34 -7.47 12.29
C ILE A 174 -0.62 -6.97 13.38
N LYS A 175 -1.88 -6.69 13.05
CA LYS A 175 -2.90 -6.26 14.04
C LYS A 175 -3.14 -7.26 15.17
N ASN A 176 -2.84 -8.54 14.92
CA ASN A 176 -3.06 -9.63 15.88
C ASN A 176 -1.77 -10.05 16.61
N THR A 177 -0.61 -9.50 16.24
CA THR A 177 0.70 -9.94 16.72
C THR A 177 1.54 -8.81 17.31
N GLU A 178 1.33 -7.56 16.87
CA GLU A 178 2.07 -6.39 17.33
C GLU A 178 1.17 -5.46 18.14
N ALA A 179 1.45 -5.36 19.45
CA ALA A 179 0.74 -4.44 20.34
C ALA A 179 1.06 -2.98 20.02
N ILE A 180 2.29 -2.71 19.59
CA ILE A 180 2.76 -1.40 19.14
C ILE A 180 3.09 -1.52 17.66
N ARG A 181 2.36 -0.78 16.84
CA ARG A 181 2.52 -0.76 15.38
C ARG A 181 3.71 0.14 15.02
N MET A 182 4.41 -0.21 13.93
CA MET A 182 5.56 0.55 13.42
C MET A 182 5.28 1.01 11.99
N PRO A 183 4.48 2.08 11.78
CA PRO A 183 3.88 2.40 10.48
C PRO A 183 4.87 2.44 9.32
N PHE A 184 6.02 3.08 9.53
CA PHE A 184 7.04 3.22 8.49
C PHE A 184 7.82 1.92 8.21
N VAL A 185 8.06 1.09 9.22
CA VAL A 185 8.71 -0.21 9.04
C VAL A 185 7.77 -1.16 8.31
N GLU A 186 6.49 -1.12 8.65
CA GLU A 186 5.47 -1.91 7.98
C GLU A 186 5.26 -1.48 6.53
N ALA A 187 5.19 -0.18 6.26
CA ALA A 187 5.09 0.35 4.91
C ALA A 187 6.33 0.00 4.07
N PHE A 188 7.51 0.05 4.67
CA PHE A 188 8.76 -0.37 4.05
C PHE A 188 8.73 -1.86 3.68
N ALA A 189 8.44 -2.73 4.65
CA ALA A 189 8.39 -4.18 4.43
C ALA A 189 7.33 -4.54 3.39
N PHE A 190 6.16 -3.91 3.43
CA PHE A 190 5.12 -4.06 2.42
C PHE A 190 5.61 -3.69 1.02
N ASN A 191 6.18 -2.48 0.86
CA ASN A 191 6.69 -2.01 -0.41
C ASN A 191 7.77 -2.95 -0.97
N ALA A 192 8.72 -3.37 -0.13
CA ALA A 192 9.81 -4.27 -0.50
C ALA A 192 9.29 -5.65 -0.97
N ILE A 193 8.38 -6.26 -0.21
CA ILE A 193 7.78 -7.56 -0.55
C ILE A 193 6.97 -7.48 -1.84
N MET A 194 6.11 -6.47 -1.97
CA MET A 194 5.18 -6.38 -3.11
C MET A 194 5.91 -6.06 -4.42
N LYS A 195 6.92 -5.18 -4.38
CA LYS A 195 7.76 -4.85 -5.54
C LYS A 195 8.54 -6.08 -6.04
N ASN A 196 8.92 -6.97 -5.14
CA ASN A 196 9.74 -8.15 -5.46
C ASN A 196 8.94 -9.46 -5.51
N LEU A 197 7.60 -9.38 -5.54
CA LEU A 197 6.72 -10.54 -5.43
C LEU A 197 7.02 -11.64 -6.46
N ARG A 198 7.36 -11.25 -7.69
CA ARG A 198 7.73 -12.14 -8.81
C ARG A 198 8.98 -11.63 -9.55
N ASN A 199 9.83 -10.89 -8.84
CA ASN A 199 11.08 -10.38 -9.40
C ASN A 199 12.09 -11.55 -9.60
N GLU A 200 12.89 -11.51 -10.67
CA GLU A 200 13.83 -12.60 -11.00
C GLU A 200 14.92 -12.84 -9.94
N GLN A 201 15.36 -11.81 -9.23
CA GLN A 201 16.42 -11.89 -8.22
C GLN A 201 15.93 -12.58 -6.94
N TYR A 202 14.79 -12.16 -6.39
CA TYR A 202 14.32 -12.67 -5.10
C TYR A 202 13.14 -13.64 -5.19
N ASP A 203 12.20 -13.39 -6.10
CA ASP A 203 10.95 -14.14 -6.30
C ASP A 203 10.27 -14.54 -4.97
N VAL A 204 9.72 -13.53 -4.28
CA VAL A 204 9.10 -13.71 -2.95
C VAL A 204 8.01 -14.77 -2.94
N TYR A 205 7.25 -14.85 -4.03
CA TYR A 205 6.21 -15.83 -4.18
C TYR A 205 6.74 -17.27 -4.10
N ASN A 206 7.85 -17.57 -4.79
CA ASN A 206 8.36 -18.93 -4.85
C ASN A 206 8.89 -19.43 -3.50
N TYR A 207 9.69 -18.63 -2.78
CA TYR A 207 10.15 -19.10 -1.47
C TYR A 207 9.03 -19.09 -0.42
N PHE A 208 8.02 -18.23 -0.53
CA PHE A 208 6.81 -18.34 0.29
C PHE A 208 6.08 -19.67 0.08
N VAL A 209 5.91 -20.07 -1.18
CA VAL A 209 5.32 -21.38 -1.53
C VAL A 209 6.16 -22.53 -0.99
N ASP A 210 7.49 -22.45 -1.09
CA ASP A 210 8.38 -23.49 -0.58
C ASP A 210 8.36 -23.58 0.95
N SER A 211 8.24 -22.46 1.67
CA SER A 211 8.02 -22.44 3.12
C SER A 211 6.73 -23.19 3.49
N ILE A 212 5.63 -22.96 2.76
CA ILE A 212 4.38 -23.69 2.98
C ILE A 212 4.55 -25.19 2.69
N LYS A 213 5.26 -25.57 1.63
CA LYS A 213 5.60 -26.97 1.36
C LYS A 213 6.39 -27.60 2.51
N GLY A 214 7.30 -26.84 3.11
CA GLY A 214 8.05 -27.24 4.30
C GLY A 214 7.15 -27.61 5.48
N ILE A 215 6.07 -26.86 5.68
CA ILE A 215 5.10 -27.07 6.77
C ILE A 215 4.38 -28.43 6.65
N TYR A 216 4.09 -28.90 5.44
CA TYR A 216 3.44 -30.21 5.22
C TYR A 216 4.26 -31.41 5.71
N LYS A 217 5.54 -31.23 6.04
CA LYS A 217 6.39 -32.27 6.63
C LYS A 217 6.05 -32.55 8.10
N LEU A 218 5.19 -31.73 8.72
CA LEU A 218 4.84 -31.80 10.13
C LEU A 218 3.34 -32.11 10.32
N ASN A 219 3.03 -32.92 11.33
CA ASN A 219 1.66 -33.10 11.81
C ASN A 219 1.35 -32.00 12.85
N LEU A 220 0.69 -30.93 12.42
CA LEU A 220 0.45 -29.74 13.26
C LEU A 220 -0.86 -29.77 14.06
N GLY A 221 -1.55 -30.90 14.10
CA GLY A 221 -2.77 -31.08 14.89
C GLY A 221 -3.89 -31.73 14.10
N ILE A 222 -4.83 -32.32 14.84
CA ILE A 222 -6.06 -32.92 14.29
C ILE A 222 -7.15 -31.84 14.20
N ASP A 223 -7.27 -31.02 15.24
CA ASP A 223 -8.18 -29.87 15.24
C ASP A 223 -7.74 -28.82 14.20
N LYS A 224 -8.72 -28.29 13.47
CA LYS A 224 -8.48 -27.40 12.34
C LYS A 224 -7.98 -26.03 12.78
N GLU A 225 -8.53 -25.46 13.86
CA GLU A 225 -8.18 -24.12 14.33
C GLU A 225 -6.78 -24.13 14.95
N GLU A 226 -6.49 -25.13 15.78
CA GLU A 226 -5.15 -25.33 16.33
C GLU A 226 -4.11 -25.57 15.23
N ARG A 227 -4.43 -26.41 14.24
CA ARG A 227 -3.55 -26.70 13.11
C ARG A 227 -3.26 -25.45 12.30
N LEU A 228 -4.26 -24.57 12.11
CA LEU A 228 -4.09 -23.30 11.40
C LEU A 228 -3.14 -22.36 12.16
N LEU A 229 -3.36 -22.18 13.47
CA LEU A 229 -2.51 -21.34 14.32
C LEU A 229 -1.06 -21.82 14.36
N ARG A 230 -0.84 -23.14 14.56
CA ARG A 230 0.50 -23.74 14.55
C ARG A 230 1.18 -23.61 13.19
N ALA A 231 0.43 -23.78 12.10
CA ALA A 231 0.97 -23.60 10.75
C ALA A 231 1.37 -22.15 10.49
N GLN A 232 0.58 -21.18 10.93
CA GLN A 232 0.92 -19.77 10.84
C GLN A 232 2.20 -19.43 11.62
N GLY A 233 2.33 -19.95 12.85
CA GLY A 233 3.56 -19.79 13.64
C GLY A 233 4.78 -20.42 12.95
N ALA A 234 4.63 -21.64 12.41
CA ALA A 234 5.70 -22.31 11.66
C ALA A 234 6.11 -21.53 10.41
N LEU A 235 5.15 -20.94 9.70
CA LEU A 235 5.41 -20.06 8.55
C LEU A 235 6.22 -18.84 8.98
N PHE A 236 5.84 -18.14 10.05
CA PHE A 236 6.60 -16.98 10.52
C PHE A 236 8.05 -17.32 10.84
N ILE A 237 8.30 -18.45 11.50
CA ILE A 237 9.68 -18.89 11.79
C ILE A 237 10.46 -19.19 10.51
N GLN A 238 9.86 -19.92 9.56
CA GLN A 238 10.54 -20.21 8.30
C GLN A 238 10.86 -18.95 7.49
N MET A 239 9.95 -17.97 7.48
CA MET A 239 10.19 -16.71 6.80
C MET A 239 11.20 -15.83 7.55
N LEU A 240 11.20 -15.85 8.88
CA LEU A 240 12.17 -15.13 9.73
C LEU A 240 13.59 -15.66 9.51
N GLN A 241 13.73 -16.96 9.28
CA GLN A 241 15.00 -17.64 9.02
C GLN A 241 15.40 -17.65 7.54
N SER A 242 14.63 -16.99 6.66
CA SER A 242 14.93 -16.95 5.23
C SER A 242 16.02 -15.93 4.95
N ASP A 243 17.22 -16.41 4.61
CA ASP A 243 18.33 -15.56 4.15
C ASP A 243 17.91 -14.69 2.97
N LYS A 244 17.08 -15.24 2.06
CA LYS A 244 16.55 -14.49 0.90
C LYS A 244 15.66 -13.32 1.29
N LEU A 245 14.81 -13.48 2.31
CA LEU A 245 13.95 -12.39 2.77
C LEU A 245 14.79 -11.31 3.45
N LYS A 246 15.80 -11.73 4.23
CA LYS A 246 16.73 -10.80 4.87
C LYS A 246 17.53 -10.00 3.85
N GLU A 247 18.15 -10.67 2.89
CA GLU A 247 18.91 -10.04 1.79
C GLU A 247 18.04 -9.05 1.00
N LEU A 248 16.80 -9.44 0.66
CA LEU A 248 15.84 -8.54 0.01
C LEU A 248 15.57 -7.27 0.82
N LEU A 249 15.39 -7.39 2.13
CA LEU A 249 15.08 -6.26 2.99
C LEU A 249 16.32 -5.38 3.22
N GLU A 250 17.51 -5.97 3.27
CA GLU A 250 18.79 -5.25 3.34
C GLU A 250 19.02 -4.45 2.06
N ASP A 251 18.86 -5.06 0.89
CA ASP A 251 19.05 -4.41 -0.41
C ASP A 251 18.01 -3.31 -0.65
N GLU A 252 16.72 -3.56 -0.37
CA GLU A 252 15.69 -2.52 -0.46
C GLU A 252 15.92 -1.41 0.59
N TYR A 253 16.49 -1.71 1.76
CA TYR A 253 16.86 -0.65 2.71
C TYR A 253 18.01 0.18 2.14
N ASP A 254 19.08 -0.44 1.65
CA ASP A 254 20.25 0.28 1.15
C ASP A 254 19.95 1.17 -0.06
N LEU A 255 19.04 0.72 -0.94
CA LEU A 255 18.54 1.51 -2.06
C LEU A 255 17.75 2.75 -1.62
N ASN A 256 17.09 2.69 -0.45
CA ASN A 256 16.07 3.66 -0.05
C ASN A 256 16.36 4.40 1.27
N LYS A 257 17.46 4.10 1.96
CA LYS A 257 17.80 4.61 3.31
C LYS A 257 17.77 6.13 3.45
N GLU A 258 18.04 6.87 2.37
CA GLU A 258 17.97 8.33 2.37
C GLU A 258 16.54 8.85 2.54
N VAL A 259 15.55 8.13 1.99
CA VAL A 259 14.13 8.52 1.95
C VAL A 259 13.27 7.77 2.96
N LEU A 260 13.87 6.91 3.80
CA LEU A 260 13.19 6.25 4.90
C LEU A 260 13.28 7.09 6.19
N PRO A 261 12.21 7.14 7.01
CA PRO A 261 12.19 7.88 8.27
C PRO A 261 12.84 7.13 9.45
N PHE A 262 13.55 6.04 9.18
CA PHE A 262 14.31 5.26 10.15
C PHE A 262 15.69 4.91 9.58
N VAL A 263 16.60 4.51 10.47
CA VAL A 263 17.92 3.96 10.16
C VAL A 263 18.08 2.61 10.82
N LEU A 264 18.85 1.72 10.18
CA LEU A 264 19.21 0.45 10.78
C LEU A 264 20.28 0.65 11.87
N SER A 265 20.10 -0.02 13.01
CA SER A 265 21.17 -0.14 14.01
C SER A 265 22.33 -0.93 13.41
N SER A 266 23.54 -0.42 13.63
CA SER A 266 24.79 -1.12 13.31
C SER A 266 24.97 -2.40 14.12
#